data_AF-A0A8I1URQ7-F1
#
_entry.id   AF-A0A8I1URQ7-F1
#
_cell.length_a   1.000
_cell.length_b   1.000
_cell.length_c   1.000
_cell.angle_alpha   90.00
_cell.angle_beta   90.00
_cell.angle_gamma   90.00
#
_symmetry.space_group_name_H-M   'P 1'
#
loop_
_entity.id
_entity.type
_entity.pdbx_description
1 polymer ?
#
loop_
_entity_poly.entity_id
_entity_poly.type
_entity_poly.pdbx_seq_one_letter_code
_entity_poly.pdbx_strand_id
1 'polypeptide(L)'
;MVEHPSDPSDAEDGQRATVAFLSHAETYGISGDVECHKTHGAIVFLAGDKAYKLKRAVRLPYLDYSTSERRHQMCLHELAVNRRMAPEIYLGVTPVSRLASGELLLGEASGAHAIDWLVVMNRFAQSALLENMRKSGTLTTGILRKTGRRVAHFHKEADPTPQSGGHAGIAAVEQGNHAILSRMIGKPFSGIDVARLHEASAAHLQSLRDVLEQRRAQGHVRRVHGDLHLNNICVLDGKPVPFDAIEFREDFAEIDTFYDLAFLLMDLDCHGLCRGANTVLNSYLETCRDYDGLVGLPLFLSCRAAIRAHVTMAMTGASDPASSEKRAIGFLKHALQYLEPPKPWLIATGGVSGTGKSTLARNLAPIIGATPGAVILRSDVIRKELWGVAETTALPAAAYTPSFSDSVFRTIATRAEAILRTGHSVIADAVYGQLGEREVLQSVAARTQTAFTGLWLEAPVETLEKRIENRKGDASDATVAVLHRQLETIVAPQTWAIIAADTDAEEMAAQALRVLSRKCQVNA
;
A
#
# COMPACT_ATOMS: atom_id res chain seq x y z
N MET A 1 -42.20 3.96 1.16
CA MET A 1 -42.34 3.45 2.53
C MET A 1 -41.47 2.21 2.64
N VAL A 2 -40.21 2.41 3.00
CA VAL A 2 -39.27 1.31 3.27
C VAL A 2 -39.13 1.33 4.78
N GLU A 3 -39.54 0.24 5.42
CA GLU A 3 -39.45 0.08 6.87
C GLU A 3 -38.03 0.35 7.34
N HIS A 4 -37.92 1.16 8.39
CA HIS A 4 -36.66 1.35 9.11
C HIS A 4 -36.12 -0.03 9.52
N PRO A 5 -34.81 -0.26 9.43
CA PRO A 5 -34.24 -1.51 9.93
C PRO A 5 -34.59 -1.65 11.40
N SER A 6 -35.08 -2.83 11.77
CA SER A 6 -35.29 -3.22 13.16
C SER A 6 -34.03 -2.90 13.98
N ASP A 7 -34.28 -2.43 15.19
CA ASP A 7 -33.28 -2.08 16.19
C ASP A 7 -32.22 -3.22 16.30
N PRO A 8 -30.90 -2.93 16.26
CA PRO A 8 -29.86 -3.96 16.35
C PRO A 8 -29.90 -4.81 17.64
N SER A 9 -30.77 -4.47 18.58
CA SER A 9 -31.06 -5.22 19.81
C SER A 9 -31.81 -6.54 19.55
N ASP A 10 -32.65 -6.64 18.51
CA ASP A 10 -33.47 -7.86 18.24
C ASP A 10 -32.65 -9.04 17.68
N ALA A 11 -31.47 -8.79 17.13
CA ALA A 11 -30.56 -9.83 16.63
C ALA A 11 -29.68 -10.45 17.74
N GLU A 12 -29.65 -9.87 18.95
CA GLU A 12 -28.78 -10.35 20.03
C GLU A 12 -29.32 -11.63 20.69
N ASP A 13 -30.61 -11.96 20.60
CA ASP A 13 -31.21 -13.11 21.29
C ASP A 13 -30.60 -14.47 20.91
N GLY A 14 -30.25 -14.68 19.63
CA GLY A 14 -29.87 -16.00 19.10
C GLY A 14 -28.45 -16.47 19.44
N GLN A 15 -27.52 -15.56 19.72
CA GLN A 15 -26.11 -15.90 20.01
C GLN A 15 -25.67 -15.56 21.44
N ARG A 16 -26.54 -15.02 22.30
CA ARG A 16 -26.19 -14.64 23.69
C ARG A 16 -25.53 -15.77 24.48
N ALA A 17 -26.09 -16.98 24.40
CA ALA A 17 -25.54 -18.15 25.08
C ALA A 17 -24.15 -18.54 24.53
N THR A 18 -23.98 -18.53 23.20
CA THR A 18 -22.69 -18.77 22.54
C THR A 18 -21.64 -17.75 22.97
N VAL A 19 -21.98 -16.45 22.94
CA VAL A 19 -21.07 -15.36 23.31
C VAL A 19 -20.69 -15.43 24.78
N ALA A 20 -21.65 -15.67 25.68
CA ALA A 20 -21.37 -15.86 27.08
C ALA A 20 -20.43 -17.04 27.30
N PHE A 21 -20.72 -18.19 26.70
CA PHE A 21 -19.87 -19.39 26.77
C PHE A 21 -18.44 -19.09 26.29
N LEU A 22 -18.26 -18.46 25.13
CA LEU A 22 -16.95 -18.12 24.58
C LEU A 22 -16.21 -17.00 25.33
N SER A 23 -16.87 -16.31 26.27
CA SER A 23 -16.23 -15.28 27.09
C SER A 23 -15.56 -15.84 28.35
N HIS A 24 -15.74 -17.14 28.63
CA HIS A 24 -15.17 -17.81 29.79
C HIS A 24 -13.87 -18.55 29.44
N ALA A 25 -12.89 -18.51 30.33
CA ALA A 25 -11.58 -19.11 30.11
C ALA A 25 -11.63 -20.65 30.09
N GLU A 26 -12.53 -21.22 30.90
CA GLU A 26 -12.78 -22.65 31.02
C GLU A 26 -13.20 -23.28 29.69
N THR A 27 -13.88 -22.53 28.83
CA THR A 27 -14.28 -22.94 27.48
C THR A 27 -13.09 -23.35 26.62
N TYR A 28 -11.93 -22.74 26.86
CA TYR A 28 -10.69 -23.00 26.11
C TYR A 28 -9.70 -23.86 26.91
N GLY A 29 -10.07 -24.31 28.12
CA GLY A 29 -9.18 -25.05 29.01
C GLY A 29 -7.98 -24.24 29.51
N ILE A 30 -8.11 -22.91 29.60
CA ILE A 30 -7.03 -22.01 30.05
C ILE A 30 -7.39 -21.34 31.37
N SER A 31 -6.36 -20.80 32.04
CA SER A 31 -6.50 -19.88 33.17
C SER A 31 -6.22 -18.44 32.71
N GLY A 32 -7.03 -17.46 33.12
CA GLY A 32 -6.85 -16.04 32.81
C GLY A 32 -8.09 -15.41 32.16
N ASP A 33 -7.95 -14.18 31.66
CA ASP A 33 -9.07 -13.46 31.03
C ASP A 33 -9.16 -13.72 29.52
N VAL A 34 -10.39 -13.72 29.00
CA VAL A 34 -10.68 -13.74 27.57
C VAL A 34 -10.99 -12.32 27.11
N GLU A 35 -10.13 -11.75 26.26
CA GLU A 35 -10.37 -10.43 25.69
C GLU A 35 -11.34 -10.54 24.51
N CYS A 36 -12.32 -9.65 24.44
CA CYS A 36 -13.39 -9.68 23.44
C CYS A 36 -13.36 -8.42 22.57
N HIS A 37 -13.12 -8.58 21.28
CA HIS A 37 -13.21 -7.50 20.30
C HIS A 37 -14.45 -7.68 19.42
N LYS A 38 -15.34 -6.69 19.41
CA LYS A 38 -16.57 -6.72 18.61
C LYS A 38 -16.45 -5.81 17.40
N THR A 39 -16.86 -6.33 16.24
CA THR A 39 -17.08 -5.55 15.03
C THR A 39 -18.56 -5.63 14.62
N HIS A 40 -18.94 -4.94 13.54
CA HIS A 40 -20.29 -4.99 13.01
C HIS A 40 -20.68 -6.41 12.52
N GLY A 41 -19.72 -7.20 12.04
CA GLY A 41 -19.96 -8.54 11.47
C GLY A 41 -19.40 -9.71 12.28
N ALA A 42 -18.53 -9.49 13.27
CA ALA A 42 -17.86 -10.56 14.01
C ALA A 42 -17.57 -10.20 15.47
N ILE A 43 -17.27 -11.21 16.29
CA ILE A 43 -16.74 -11.10 17.64
C ILE A 43 -15.48 -11.97 17.69
N VAL A 44 -14.36 -11.40 18.11
CA VAL A 44 -13.08 -12.11 18.26
C VAL A 44 -12.78 -12.28 19.74
N PHE A 45 -12.59 -13.52 20.18
CA PHE A 45 -12.21 -13.90 21.54
C PHE A 45 -10.73 -14.26 21.55
N LEU A 46 -9.91 -13.53 22.32
CA LEU A 46 -8.50 -13.81 22.49
C LEU A 46 -8.32 -14.62 23.78
N ALA A 47 -7.94 -15.89 23.63
CA ALA A 47 -7.82 -16.85 24.72
C ALA A 47 -6.45 -17.54 24.64
N GLY A 48 -5.57 -17.22 25.58
CA GLY A 48 -4.18 -17.71 25.59
C GLY A 48 -3.41 -17.26 24.34
N ASP A 49 -2.83 -18.22 23.63
CA ASP A 49 -2.09 -18.05 22.38
C ASP A 49 -2.98 -18.09 21.12
N LYS A 50 -4.30 -18.23 21.29
CA LYS A 50 -5.27 -18.34 20.18
C LYS A 50 -6.26 -17.18 20.15
N ALA A 51 -6.85 -17.00 18.97
CA ALA A 51 -7.97 -16.12 18.73
C ALA A 51 -9.09 -16.91 18.04
N TYR A 52 -10.33 -16.69 18.47
CA TYR A 52 -11.52 -17.37 17.95
C TYR A 52 -12.49 -16.33 17.41
N LYS A 53 -12.73 -16.34 16.10
CA LYS A 53 -13.62 -15.38 15.44
C LYS A 53 -14.98 -16.00 15.19
N LEU A 54 -15.98 -15.50 15.91
CA LEU A 54 -17.40 -15.80 15.72
C LEU A 54 -18.02 -14.80 14.74
N LYS A 55 -18.71 -15.29 13.72
CA LYS A 55 -19.56 -14.43 12.88
C LYS A 55 -20.84 -14.06 13.64
N ARG A 56 -21.20 -12.78 13.65
CA ARG A 56 -22.44 -12.32 14.30
C ARG A 56 -23.64 -12.78 13.48
N ALA A 57 -24.72 -13.19 14.15
CA ALA A 57 -25.99 -13.56 13.53
C ALA A 57 -26.73 -12.31 13.02
N VAL A 58 -26.23 -11.72 11.94
CA VAL A 58 -26.75 -10.47 11.37
C VAL A 58 -27.07 -10.64 9.89
N ARG A 59 -28.02 -9.84 9.41
CA ARG A 59 -28.32 -9.68 7.98
C ARG A 59 -28.20 -8.19 7.62
N LEU A 60 -27.15 -7.86 6.90
CA LEU A 60 -26.84 -6.53 6.39
C LEU A 60 -27.06 -6.52 4.85
N PRO A 61 -27.19 -5.34 4.21
CA PRO A 61 -27.42 -5.25 2.76
C PRO A 61 -26.36 -5.94 1.89
N TYR A 62 -25.17 -6.18 2.44
CA TYR A 62 -24.02 -6.78 1.76
C TYR A 62 -23.55 -8.09 2.40
N LEU A 63 -24.25 -8.59 3.44
CA LEU A 63 -23.78 -9.70 4.27
C LEU A 63 -24.95 -10.45 4.90
N ASP A 64 -25.01 -11.77 4.76
CA ASP A 64 -26.04 -12.59 5.42
C ASP A 64 -25.42 -13.72 6.24
N TYR A 65 -25.37 -13.49 7.56
CA TYR A 65 -24.92 -14.45 8.57
C TYR A 65 -26.06 -14.92 9.46
N SER A 66 -27.31 -14.81 8.99
CA SER A 66 -28.51 -15.08 9.78
C SER A 66 -28.61 -16.52 10.31
N THR A 67 -28.13 -17.52 9.58
CA THR A 67 -28.20 -18.94 9.97
C THR A 67 -26.82 -19.53 10.29
N SER A 68 -26.79 -20.58 11.12
CA SER A 68 -25.54 -21.24 11.51
C SER A 68 -24.81 -21.84 10.31
N GLU A 69 -25.55 -22.41 9.36
CA GLU A 69 -25.01 -22.97 8.11
C GLU A 69 -24.33 -21.89 7.27
N ARG A 70 -24.93 -20.70 7.15
CA ARG A 70 -24.31 -19.57 6.44
C ARG A 70 -23.03 -19.12 7.14
N ARG A 71 -23.03 -19.06 8.47
CA ARG A 71 -21.83 -18.75 9.25
C ARG A 71 -20.75 -19.81 9.08
N HIS A 72 -21.11 -21.09 9.04
CA HIS A 72 -20.17 -22.18 8.77
C HIS A 72 -19.49 -22.02 7.41
N GLN A 73 -20.28 -21.88 6.34
CA GLN A 73 -19.76 -21.69 4.99
C GLN A 73 -18.84 -20.48 4.90
N MET A 74 -19.21 -19.39 5.60
CA MET A 74 -18.36 -18.21 5.65
C MET A 74 -17.06 -18.43 6.42
N CYS A 75 -17.08 -19.13 7.56
CA CYS A 75 -15.85 -19.47 8.28
C CYS A 75 -14.89 -20.30 7.41
N LEU A 76 -15.42 -21.24 6.62
CA LEU A 76 -14.63 -22.01 5.66
C LEU A 76 -14.06 -21.14 4.54
N HIS A 77 -14.87 -20.22 3.99
CA HIS A 77 -14.42 -19.30 2.95
C HIS A 77 -13.36 -18.32 3.46
N GLU A 78 -13.55 -17.74 4.64
CA GLU A 78 -12.55 -16.87 5.29
C GLU A 78 -11.22 -17.61 5.48
N LEU A 79 -11.27 -18.84 6.01
CA LEU A 79 -10.09 -19.68 6.17
C LEU A 79 -9.40 -19.91 4.82
N ALA A 80 -10.15 -20.28 3.78
CA ALA A 80 -9.58 -20.53 2.44
C ALA A 80 -8.93 -19.28 1.85
N VAL A 81 -9.58 -18.11 1.95
CA VAL A 81 -9.07 -16.84 1.42
C VAL A 81 -7.80 -16.41 2.15
N ASN A 82 -7.84 -16.40 3.47
CA ASN A 82 -6.80 -15.78 4.29
C ASN A 82 -5.59 -16.67 4.53
N ARG A 83 -5.76 -18.00 4.54
CA ARG A 83 -4.64 -18.94 4.68
C ARG A 83 -3.62 -18.83 3.55
N ARG A 84 -4.00 -18.29 2.38
CA ARG A 84 -3.07 -17.99 1.28
C ARG A 84 -2.06 -16.88 1.65
N MET A 85 -2.46 -15.92 2.47
CA MET A 85 -1.62 -14.77 2.85
C MET A 85 -0.96 -14.94 4.23
N ALA A 86 -1.69 -15.57 5.16
CA ALA A 86 -1.33 -15.71 6.56
C ALA A 86 -1.59 -17.15 7.08
N PRO A 87 -0.94 -18.17 6.50
CA PRO A 87 -1.12 -19.56 6.93
C PRO A 87 -0.72 -19.80 8.39
N GLU A 88 0.17 -18.97 8.94
CA GLU A 88 0.58 -19.00 10.34
C GLU A 88 -0.48 -18.42 11.28
N ILE A 89 -1.39 -17.57 10.77
CA ILE A 89 -2.48 -16.99 11.54
C ILE A 89 -3.72 -17.88 11.47
N TYR A 90 -4.14 -18.36 10.30
CA TYR A 90 -5.40 -19.07 10.13
C TYR A 90 -5.23 -20.59 10.20
N LEU A 91 -5.72 -21.20 11.29
CA LEU A 91 -5.46 -22.60 11.63
C LEU A 91 -6.56 -23.56 11.16
N GLY A 92 -7.82 -23.19 11.35
CA GLY A 92 -8.94 -24.08 11.10
C GLY A 92 -10.30 -23.46 11.42
N VAL A 93 -11.34 -24.29 11.33
CA VAL A 93 -12.70 -23.96 11.76
C VAL A 93 -13.13 -24.97 12.81
N THR A 94 -13.77 -24.51 13.88
CA THR A 94 -14.31 -25.38 14.95
C THR A 94 -15.76 -25.02 15.25
N PRO A 95 -16.63 -26.01 15.51
CA PRO A 95 -17.99 -25.73 15.95
C PRO A 95 -18.04 -25.33 17.42
N VAL A 96 -19.09 -24.58 17.77
CA VAL A 96 -19.67 -24.56 19.11
C VAL A 96 -20.87 -25.48 19.09
N SER A 97 -20.82 -26.52 19.91
CA SER A 97 -21.82 -27.61 19.89
C SER A 97 -22.67 -27.60 21.16
N ARG A 98 -23.92 -28.02 21.03
CA ARG A 98 -24.84 -28.23 22.16
C ARG A 98 -25.06 -29.72 22.37
N LEU A 99 -24.79 -30.21 23.57
CA LEU A 99 -25.07 -31.58 23.99
C LEU A 99 -26.57 -31.81 24.18
N ALA A 100 -26.99 -33.08 24.23
CA ALA A 100 -28.36 -33.46 24.61
C ALA A 100 -28.74 -32.96 26.02
N SER A 101 -27.76 -32.78 26.92
CA SER A 101 -27.95 -32.16 28.25
C SER A 101 -28.29 -30.67 28.18
N GLY A 102 -28.10 -30.02 27.02
CA GLY A 102 -28.24 -28.58 26.82
C GLY A 102 -26.95 -27.79 27.03
N GLU A 103 -25.91 -28.42 27.60
CA GLU A 103 -24.59 -27.83 27.83
C GLU A 103 -23.87 -27.51 26.52
N LEU A 104 -23.07 -26.44 26.52
CA LEU A 104 -22.26 -26.02 25.39
C LEU A 104 -20.84 -26.57 25.51
N LEU A 105 -20.27 -26.97 24.38
CA LEU A 105 -18.85 -27.32 24.26
C LEU A 105 -18.22 -26.66 23.04
N LEU A 106 -16.90 -26.48 23.11
CA LEU A 106 -16.08 -26.10 21.97
C LEU A 106 -15.56 -27.37 21.29
N GLY A 107 -15.86 -27.54 20.01
CA GLY A 107 -15.49 -28.72 19.23
C GLY A 107 -16.63 -29.72 18.99
N GLU A 108 -16.25 -30.87 18.46
CA GLU A 108 -17.19 -31.96 18.14
C GLU A 108 -17.32 -32.94 19.30
N ALA A 109 -18.54 -33.44 19.51
CA ALA A 109 -18.83 -34.53 20.44
C ALA A 109 -19.98 -35.39 19.91
N SER A 110 -19.95 -36.69 20.22
CA SER A 110 -21.00 -37.62 19.79
C SER A 110 -22.35 -37.22 20.38
N GLY A 111 -23.39 -37.14 19.53
CA GLY A 111 -24.73 -36.72 19.93
C GLY A 111 -24.89 -35.21 20.16
N ALA A 112 -23.86 -34.40 19.89
CA ALA A 112 -23.93 -32.94 19.95
C ALA A 112 -24.35 -32.33 18.61
N HIS A 113 -25.07 -31.21 18.66
CA HIS A 113 -25.46 -30.45 17.46
C HIS A 113 -24.67 -29.13 17.39
N ALA A 114 -23.99 -28.86 16.28
CA ALA A 114 -23.29 -27.60 16.05
C ALA A 114 -24.30 -26.44 15.96
N ILE A 115 -24.21 -25.47 16.86
CA ILE A 115 -25.09 -24.30 16.90
C ILE A 115 -24.42 -23.06 16.31
N ASP A 116 -23.09 -23.00 16.31
CA ASP A 116 -22.29 -21.92 15.74
C ASP A 116 -20.92 -22.44 15.29
N TRP A 117 -20.17 -21.60 14.58
CA TRP A 117 -18.86 -21.94 14.02
C TRP A 117 -17.87 -20.80 14.22
N LEU A 118 -16.61 -21.15 14.46
CA LEU A 118 -15.52 -20.21 14.75
C LEU A 118 -14.36 -20.45 13.79
N VAL A 119 -13.77 -19.36 13.30
CA VAL A 119 -12.43 -19.43 12.69
C VAL A 119 -11.41 -19.41 13.83
N VAL A 120 -10.56 -20.44 13.88
CA VAL A 120 -9.48 -20.58 14.87
C VAL A 120 -8.20 -20.00 14.29
N MET A 121 -7.58 -19.10 15.05
CA MET A 121 -6.40 -18.37 14.63
C MET A 121 -5.30 -18.39 15.70
N ASN A 122 -4.04 -18.30 15.30
CA ASN A 122 -2.97 -17.91 16.22
C ASN A 122 -3.12 -16.44 16.58
N ARG A 123 -3.04 -16.13 17.88
CA ARG A 123 -2.96 -14.76 18.36
C ARG A 123 -1.59 -14.19 18.04
N PHE A 124 -1.54 -12.93 17.63
CA PHE A 124 -0.30 -12.16 17.54
C PHE A 124 -0.37 -10.94 18.46
N ALA A 125 0.79 -10.41 18.83
CA ALA A 125 0.86 -9.23 19.68
C ALA A 125 0.23 -8.03 18.96
N GLN A 126 -0.71 -7.33 19.61
CA GLN A 126 -1.35 -6.15 19.01
C GLN A 126 -0.34 -5.05 18.68
N SER A 127 0.79 -4.97 19.40
CA SER A 127 1.91 -4.07 19.09
C SER A 127 2.58 -4.34 17.74
N ALA A 128 2.42 -5.54 17.17
CA ALA A 128 2.94 -5.92 15.85
C ALA A 128 2.01 -5.53 14.70
N LEU A 129 0.82 -4.98 14.96
CA LEU A 129 -0.06 -4.45 13.91
C LEU A 129 0.51 -3.13 13.36
N LEU A 130 0.55 -2.95 12.02
CA LEU A 130 1.20 -1.75 11.46
C LEU A 130 0.57 -0.44 11.96
N GLU A 131 -0.73 -0.40 12.21
CA GLU A 131 -1.39 0.77 12.80
C GLU A 131 -0.89 1.07 14.23
N ASN A 132 -0.65 0.04 15.06
CA ASN A 132 -0.13 0.23 16.40
C ASN A 132 1.37 0.55 16.38
N MET A 133 2.11 -0.03 15.43
CA MET A 133 3.51 0.33 15.18
C MET A 133 3.65 1.80 14.74
N ARG A 134 2.70 2.31 13.93
CA ARG A 134 2.61 3.72 13.58
C ARG A 134 2.41 4.58 14.82
N LYS A 135 1.40 4.28 15.64
CA LYS A 135 1.09 5.05 16.87
C LYS A 135 2.27 5.09 17.84
N SER A 136 3.01 4.00 17.94
CA SER A 136 4.18 3.87 18.82
C SER A 136 5.51 4.36 18.21
N GLY A 137 5.52 4.78 16.94
CA GLY A 137 6.74 5.22 16.25
C GLY A 137 7.70 4.07 15.88
N THR A 138 7.27 2.81 15.96
CA THR A 138 8.10 1.63 15.66
C THR A 138 7.97 1.14 14.21
N LEU A 139 7.08 1.75 13.41
CA LEU A 139 6.92 1.44 11.99
C LEU A 139 8.07 2.00 11.15
N THR A 140 9.11 1.20 10.96
CA THR A 140 10.33 1.62 10.25
C THR A 140 10.19 1.55 8.72
N THR A 141 11.02 2.32 8.01
CA THR A 141 11.19 2.23 6.54
C THR A 141 11.55 0.81 6.08
N GLY A 142 12.30 0.06 6.89
CA GLY A 142 12.67 -1.33 6.59
C GLY A 142 11.45 -2.25 6.56
N ILE A 143 10.51 -2.07 7.48
CA ILE A 143 9.23 -2.82 7.49
C ILE A 143 8.39 -2.42 6.28
N LEU A 144 8.24 -1.12 6.00
CA LEU A 144 7.44 -0.64 4.87
C LEU A 144 7.98 -1.11 3.51
N ARG A 145 9.30 -1.18 3.34
CA ARG A 145 9.93 -1.77 2.15
C ARG A 145 9.60 -3.26 2.01
N LYS A 146 9.63 -4.01 3.12
CA LYS A 146 9.22 -5.42 3.11
C LYS A 146 7.72 -5.55 2.81
N THR A 147 6.90 -4.61 3.27
CA THR A 147 5.45 -4.61 3.03
C THR A 147 5.16 -4.47 1.55
N GLY A 148 5.72 -3.47 0.85
CA GLY A 148 5.48 -3.31 -0.59
C GLY A 148 5.95 -4.52 -1.42
N ARG A 149 7.09 -5.13 -1.06
CA ARG A 149 7.56 -6.39 -1.66
C ARG A 149 6.59 -7.56 -1.43
N ARG A 150 6.08 -7.72 -0.20
CA ARG A 150 5.13 -8.78 0.15
C ARG A 150 3.82 -8.61 -0.61
N VAL A 151 3.29 -7.38 -0.69
CA VAL A 151 2.07 -7.07 -1.43
C VAL A 151 2.25 -7.35 -2.93
N ALA A 152 3.39 -6.95 -3.52
CA ALA A 152 3.68 -7.25 -4.93
C ALA A 152 3.74 -8.76 -5.21
N HIS A 153 4.36 -9.53 -4.32
CA HIS A 153 4.42 -10.99 -4.45
C HIS A 153 3.03 -11.61 -4.32
N PHE A 154 2.25 -11.19 -3.34
CA PHE A 154 0.87 -11.63 -3.17
C PHE A 154 0.01 -11.34 -4.41
N HIS A 155 0.06 -10.12 -4.94
CA HIS A 155 -0.67 -9.76 -6.17
C HIS A 155 -0.26 -10.61 -7.36
N LYS A 156 1.03 -10.95 -7.48
CA LYS A 156 1.52 -11.83 -8.55
C LYS A 156 0.99 -13.26 -8.43
N GLU A 157 0.87 -13.78 -7.21
CA GLU A 157 0.39 -15.13 -6.91
C GLU A 157 -1.14 -15.26 -6.90
N ALA A 158 -1.87 -14.14 -6.70
CA ALA A 158 -3.32 -14.13 -6.70
C ALA A 158 -3.91 -14.54 -8.05
N ASP A 159 -5.01 -15.29 -8.03
CA ASP A 159 -5.67 -15.80 -9.23
C ASP A 159 -6.23 -14.66 -10.10
N PRO A 160 -5.96 -14.64 -11.42
CA PRO A 160 -6.60 -13.72 -12.35
C PRO A 160 -8.10 -13.98 -12.47
N THR A 161 -8.88 -12.90 -12.48
CA THR A 161 -10.35 -12.96 -12.56
C THR A 161 -10.85 -12.14 -13.76
N PRO A 162 -10.67 -12.65 -15.00
CA PRO A 162 -10.92 -11.87 -16.21
C PRO A 162 -12.39 -11.54 -16.43
N GLN A 163 -13.33 -12.22 -15.76
CA GLN A 163 -14.77 -11.97 -15.90
C GLN A 163 -15.30 -10.85 -14.97
N SER A 164 -14.44 -10.31 -14.12
CA SER A 164 -14.79 -9.35 -13.07
C SER A 164 -13.97 -8.06 -13.20
N GLY A 165 -14.22 -7.07 -12.33
CA GLY A 165 -13.44 -5.85 -12.23
C GLY A 165 -13.48 -4.98 -13.51
N GLY A 166 -12.30 -4.51 -13.95
CA GLY A 166 -12.16 -3.61 -15.09
C GLY A 166 -12.83 -2.24 -14.84
N HIS A 167 -13.25 -1.58 -15.92
CA HIS A 167 -13.94 -0.29 -15.82
C HIS A 167 -15.26 -0.43 -15.05
N ALA A 168 -16.01 -1.52 -15.28
CA ALA A 168 -17.28 -1.76 -14.60
C ALA A 168 -17.14 -1.90 -13.08
N GLY A 169 -16.11 -2.62 -12.61
CA GLY A 169 -15.83 -2.76 -11.18
C GLY A 169 -15.51 -1.43 -10.49
N ILE A 170 -14.63 -0.62 -11.10
CA ILE A 170 -14.30 0.71 -10.54
C ILE A 170 -15.49 1.66 -10.63
N ALA A 171 -16.32 1.56 -11.67
CA ALA A 171 -17.57 2.31 -11.77
C ALA A 171 -18.55 1.97 -10.64
N ALA A 172 -18.70 0.69 -10.29
CA ALA A 172 -19.56 0.27 -9.19
C ALA A 172 -19.06 0.83 -7.85
N VAL A 173 -17.75 0.86 -7.62
CA VAL A 173 -17.13 1.48 -6.44
C VAL A 173 -17.44 2.98 -6.37
N GLU A 174 -17.21 3.70 -7.47
CA GLU A 174 -17.45 5.15 -7.54
C GLU A 174 -18.92 5.48 -7.27
N GLN A 175 -19.83 4.79 -7.94
CA GLN A 175 -21.28 4.97 -7.76
C GLN A 175 -21.72 4.63 -6.33
N GLY A 176 -21.18 3.56 -5.75
CA GLY A 176 -21.44 3.19 -4.36
C GLY A 176 -20.99 4.27 -3.38
N ASN A 177 -19.79 4.82 -3.59
CA ASN A 177 -19.28 5.94 -2.80
C ASN A 177 -20.17 7.18 -2.93
N HIS A 178 -20.54 7.57 -4.15
CA HIS A 178 -21.40 8.72 -4.37
C HIS A 178 -22.77 8.55 -3.70
N ALA A 179 -23.38 7.36 -3.81
CA ALA A 179 -24.67 7.06 -3.21
C ALA A 179 -24.64 7.15 -1.67
N ILE A 180 -23.58 6.64 -1.02
CA ILE A 180 -23.44 6.70 0.44
C ILE A 180 -23.15 8.13 0.89
N LEU A 181 -22.20 8.82 0.26
CA LEU A 181 -21.84 10.20 0.61
C LEU A 181 -23.00 11.17 0.42
N SER A 182 -23.82 10.98 -0.62
CA SER A 182 -25.00 11.82 -0.88
C SER A 182 -26.04 11.75 0.24
N ARG A 183 -26.18 10.58 0.90
CA ARG A 183 -27.06 10.42 2.07
C ARG A 183 -26.52 11.10 3.33
N MET A 184 -25.24 11.47 3.33
CA MET A 184 -24.55 12.14 4.44
C MET A 184 -24.33 13.64 4.18
N ILE A 185 -24.99 14.21 3.16
CA ILE A 185 -24.99 15.65 2.91
C ILE A 185 -25.67 16.37 4.08
N GLY A 186 -25.03 17.43 4.57
CA GLY A 186 -25.47 18.22 5.72
C GLY A 186 -24.96 17.70 7.06
N LYS A 187 -24.50 16.43 7.14
CA LYS A 187 -23.87 15.84 8.34
C LYS A 187 -22.94 14.66 7.94
N PRO A 188 -21.61 14.81 7.86
CA PRO A 188 -20.82 16.03 8.03
C PRO A 188 -20.45 16.71 6.69
N PHE A 189 -20.88 16.17 5.55
CA PHE A 189 -20.35 16.57 4.26
C PHE A 189 -21.15 17.70 3.61
N SER A 190 -20.44 18.58 2.90
CA SER A 190 -21.09 19.61 2.09
C SER A 190 -21.59 19.00 0.76
N GLY A 191 -22.75 19.46 0.28
CA GLY A 191 -23.25 19.01 -1.03
C GLY A 191 -22.35 19.41 -2.19
N ILE A 192 -21.62 20.53 -2.05
CA ILE A 192 -20.66 21.02 -3.05
C ILE A 192 -19.48 20.06 -3.16
N ASP A 193 -18.87 19.65 -2.04
CA ASP A 193 -17.71 18.76 -2.08
C ASP A 193 -18.07 17.37 -2.58
N VAL A 194 -19.25 16.85 -2.21
CA VAL A 194 -19.74 15.56 -2.70
C VAL A 194 -20.00 15.61 -4.22
N ALA A 195 -20.60 16.68 -4.73
CA ALA A 195 -20.80 16.86 -6.16
C ALA A 195 -19.48 16.98 -6.92
N ARG A 196 -18.53 17.80 -6.42
CA ARG A 196 -17.19 17.96 -7.02
C ARG A 196 -16.43 16.63 -7.07
N LEU A 197 -16.49 15.84 -5.99
CA LEU A 197 -15.86 14.53 -5.95
C LEU A 197 -16.46 13.60 -7.01
N HIS A 198 -17.80 13.55 -7.11
CA HIS A 198 -18.48 12.69 -8.09
C HIS A 198 -18.14 13.09 -9.53
N GLU A 199 -18.25 14.38 -9.87
CA GLU A 199 -17.93 14.89 -11.20
C GLU A 199 -16.48 14.60 -11.59
N ALA A 200 -15.52 14.89 -10.71
CA ALA A 200 -14.10 14.65 -10.96
C ALA A 200 -13.79 13.15 -11.05
N SER A 201 -14.34 12.32 -10.16
CA SER A 201 -14.13 10.87 -10.18
C SER A 201 -14.70 10.23 -11.44
N ALA A 202 -15.90 10.64 -11.85
CA ALA A 202 -16.54 10.16 -13.07
C ALA A 202 -15.75 10.55 -14.34
N ALA A 203 -15.20 11.77 -14.37
CA ALA A 203 -14.35 12.22 -15.49
C ALA A 203 -13.05 11.40 -15.59
N HIS A 204 -12.36 11.16 -14.47
CA HIS A 204 -11.18 10.29 -14.41
C HIS A 204 -11.51 8.84 -14.79
N LEU A 205 -12.60 8.29 -14.27
CA LEU A 205 -13.03 6.94 -14.61
C LEU A 205 -13.29 6.78 -16.11
N GLN A 206 -13.96 7.75 -16.73
CA GLN A 206 -14.25 7.72 -18.15
C GLN A 206 -12.98 7.83 -19.00
N SER A 207 -11.98 8.61 -18.59
CA SER A 207 -10.70 8.69 -19.31
C SER A 207 -9.85 7.41 -19.16
N LEU A 208 -10.05 6.65 -18.09
CA LEU A 208 -9.34 5.41 -17.80
C LEU A 208 -10.01 4.16 -18.38
N ARG A 209 -11.14 4.27 -19.09
CA ARG A 209 -11.90 3.11 -19.61
C ARG A 209 -11.02 2.09 -20.33
N ASP A 210 -10.33 2.51 -21.38
CA ASP A 210 -9.55 1.58 -22.20
C ASP A 210 -8.36 1.01 -21.42
N VAL A 211 -7.76 1.81 -20.54
CA VAL A 211 -6.68 1.37 -19.65
C VAL A 211 -7.16 0.27 -18.71
N LEU A 212 -8.29 0.47 -18.03
CA LEU A 212 -8.83 -0.51 -17.07
C LEU A 212 -9.21 -1.83 -17.77
N GLU A 213 -9.76 -1.75 -18.98
CA GLU A 213 -10.05 -2.94 -19.77
C GLU A 213 -8.78 -3.65 -20.27
N GLN A 214 -7.77 -2.90 -20.70
CA GLN A 214 -6.47 -3.46 -21.07
C GLN A 214 -5.80 -4.15 -19.87
N ARG A 215 -5.83 -3.52 -18.70
CA ARG A 215 -5.29 -4.08 -17.45
C ARG A 215 -6.01 -5.37 -17.07
N ARG A 216 -7.34 -5.41 -17.18
CA ARG A 216 -8.14 -6.63 -17.00
C ARG A 216 -7.70 -7.73 -17.96
N ALA A 217 -7.57 -7.42 -19.25
CA ALA A 217 -7.14 -8.39 -20.28
C ALA A 217 -5.71 -8.91 -20.07
N GLN A 218 -4.82 -8.08 -19.50
CA GLN A 218 -3.45 -8.43 -19.13
C GLN A 218 -3.34 -9.19 -17.78
N GLY A 219 -4.48 -9.44 -17.11
CA GLY A 219 -4.52 -10.20 -15.87
C GLY A 219 -4.10 -9.39 -14.63
N HIS A 220 -4.30 -8.06 -14.62
CA HIS A 220 -4.14 -7.23 -13.43
C HIS A 220 -5.37 -7.17 -12.53
N VAL A 221 -6.52 -7.64 -13.02
CA VAL A 221 -7.70 -7.88 -12.18
C VAL A 221 -7.59 -9.28 -11.61
N ARG A 222 -7.51 -9.37 -10.28
CA ARG A 222 -7.20 -10.60 -9.55
C ARG A 222 -8.01 -10.68 -8.27
N ARG A 223 -8.06 -11.88 -7.68
CA ARG A 223 -8.59 -12.08 -6.33
C ARG A 223 -7.61 -11.61 -5.24
N VAL A 224 -7.57 -10.30 -5.03
CA VAL A 224 -6.70 -9.55 -4.10
C VAL A 224 -7.25 -9.50 -2.67
N HIS A 225 -6.68 -8.66 -1.80
CA HIS A 225 -7.06 -8.54 -0.39
C HIS A 225 -8.43 -7.85 -0.21
N GLY A 226 -8.69 -6.80 -0.99
CA GLY A 226 -9.94 -6.03 -0.98
C GLY A 226 -9.98 -4.94 0.10
N ASP A 227 -9.34 -5.17 1.25
CA ASP A 227 -9.29 -4.26 2.41
C ASP A 227 -7.86 -4.02 2.96
N LEU A 228 -6.89 -3.76 2.07
CA LEU A 228 -5.47 -3.73 2.42
C LEU A 228 -5.04 -2.41 3.11
N HIS A 229 -5.31 -2.25 4.39
CA HIS A 229 -4.93 -1.06 5.17
C HIS A 229 -4.10 -1.39 6.42
N LEU A 230 -3.61 -0.39 7.18
CA LEU A 230 -2.67 -0.61 8.29
C LEU A 230 -3.19 -1.50 9.42
N ASN A 231 -4.52 -1.58 9.62
CA ASN A 231 -5.12 -2.50 10.60
C ASN A 231 -5.23 -3.96 10.13
N ASN A 232 -4.90 -4.24 8.87
CA ASN A 232 -4.99 -5.57 8.25
C ASN A 232 -3.61 -6.09 7.80
N ILE A 233 -2.54 -5.53 8.39
CA ILE A 233 -1.17 -6.01 8.19
C ILE A 233 -0.49 -6.07 9.56
N CYS A 234 0.03 -7.24 9.92
CA CYS A 234 0.84 -7.42 11.11
C CYS A 234 2.29 -7.79 10.76
N VAL A 235 3.20 -7.77 11.73
CA VAL A 235 4.57 -8.25 11.58
C VAL A 235 4.77 -9.51 12.40
N LEU A 236 5.01 -10.63 11.72
CA LEU A 236 5.34 -11.93 12.32
C LEU A 236 6.78 -12.29 11.96
N ASP A 237 7.62 -12.60 12.95
CA ASP A 237 9.04 -12.94 12.75
C ASP A 237 9.78 -11.93 11.84
N GLY A 238 9.47 -10.64 12.01
CA GLY A 238 10.06 -9.55 11.24
C GLY A 238 9.61 -9.46 9.77
N LYS A 239 8.53 -10.17 9.39
CA LYS A 239 7.91 -10.18 8.06
C LYS A 239 6.50 -9.58 8.13
N PRO A 240 6.16 -8.62 7.26
CA PRO A 240 4.78 -8.15 7.11
C PRO A 240 3.88 -9.26 6.57
N VAL A 241 2.72 -9.43 7.18
CA VAL A 241 1.71 -10.45 6.84
C VAL A 241 0.35 -9.75 6.74
N PRO A 242 -0.18 -9.55 5.52
CA PRO A 242 -1.57 -9.17 5.32
C PRO A 242 -2.51 -10.26 5.85
N PHE A 243 -3.57 -9.87 6.52
CA PHE A 243 -4.56 -10.77 7.12
C PHE A 243 -5.94 -10.07 7.12
N ASP A 244 -7.01 -10.84 7.29
CA ASP A 244 -8.39 -10.34 7.27
C ASP A 244 -8.82 -9.73 5.93
N ALA A 245 -8.44 -10.38 4.82
CA ALA A 245 -8.96 -10.08 3.50
C ALA A 245 -10.46 -10.40 3.39
N ILE A 246 -11.16 -9.57 2.61
CA ILE A 246 -12.62 -9.66 2.40
C ILE A 246 -12.99 -11.07 1.91
N GLU A 247 -13.92 -11.70 2.59
CA GLU A 247 -14.38 -13.07 2.39
C GLU A 247 -15.82 -13.15 1.84
N PHE A 248 -16.59 -12.06 1.92
CA PHE A 248 -18.05 -12.12 1.73
C PHE A 248 -18.55 -11.55 0.40
N ARG A 249 -17.69 -10.84 -0.34
CA ARG A 249 -18.05 -10.13 -1.58
C ARG A 249 -16.90 -10.19 -2.58
N GLU A 250 -17.05 -11.06 -3.58
CA GLU A 250 -16.05 -11.24 -4.63
C GLU A 250 -15.83 -9.96 -5.42
N ASP A 251 -16.87 -9.17 -5.70
CA ASP A 251 -16.77 -7.91 -6.44
C ASP A 251 -15.90 -6.82 -5.77
N PHE A 252 -15.71 -6.88 -4.44
CA PHE A 252 -14.77 -5.99 -3.74
C PHE A 252 -13.32 -6.47 -3.76
N ALA A 253 -13.11 -7.76 -4.02
CA ALA A 253 -11.81 -8.39 -3.95
C ALA A 253 -11.33 -8.98 -5.29
N GLU A 254 -12.15 -8.99 -6.33
CA GLU A 254 -11.84 -9.30 -7.72
C GLU A 254 -11.70 -7.98 -8.49
N ILE A 255 -10.59 -7.30 -8.22
CA ILE A 255 -10.38 -5.92 -8.65
C ILE A 255 -8.92 -5.71 -9.07
N ASP A 256 -8.63 -4.54 -9.62
CA ASP A 256 -7.27 -4.21 -10.06
C ASP A 256 -6.29 -4.25 -8.88
N THR A 257 -5.14 -4.89 -9.08
CA THR A 257 -4.05 -4.94 -8.08
C THR A 257 -3.60 -3.56 -7.59
N PHE A 258 -3.61 -2.53 -8.44
CA PHE A 258 -3.30 -1.16 -8.01
C PHE A 258 -4.40 -0.53 -7.16
N TYR A 259 -5.67 -0.92 -7.36
CA TYR A 259 -6.78 -0.47 -6.52
C TYR A 259 -6.71 -1.08 -5.11
N ASP A 260 -6.21 -2.32 -4.98
CA ASP A 260 -5.90 -2.92 -3.68
C ASP A 260 -4.74 -2.21 -2.99
N LEU A 261 -3.62 -2.04 -3.70
CA LEU A 261 -2.44 -1.32 -3.21
C LEU A 261 -2.78 0.12 -2.78
N ALA A 262 -3.63 0.81 -3.54
CA ALA A 262 -4.03 2.18 -3.26
C ALA A 262 -4.64 2.35 -1.87
N PHE A 263 -5.25 1.31 -1.30
CA PHE A 263 -5.78 1.41 0.05
C PHE A 263 -4.65 1.63 1.07
N LEU A 264 -3.60 0.82 1.02
CA LEU A 264 -2.44 0.95 1.90
C LEU A 264 -1.73 2.29 1.71
N LEU A 265 -1.56 2.71 0.45
CA LEU A 265 -0.90 3.98 0.12
C LEU A 265 -1.68 5.18 0.65
N MET A 266 -3.00 5.20 0.43
CA MET A 266 -3.89 6.24 0.93
C MET A 266 -3.92 6.26 2.47
N ASP A 267 -3.99 5.10 3.11
CA ASP A 267 -4.04 5.00 4.58
C ASP A 267 -2.76 5.55 5.22
N LEU A 268 -1.58 5.23 4.65
CA LEU A 268 -0.30 5.83 5.06
C LEU A 268 -0.29 7.35 4.87
N ASP A 269 -0.72 7.83 3.70
CA ASP A 269 -0.70 9.26 3.37
C ASP A 269 -1.64 10.08 4.26
N CYS A 270 -2.88 9.61 4.47
CA CYS A 270 -3.86 10.24 5.35
C CYS A 270 -3.42 10.27 6.83
N HIS A 271 -2.50 9.37 7.22
CA HIS A 271 -1.85 9.37 8.52
C HIS A 271 -0.56 10.22 8.58
N GLY A 272 -0.26 11.00 7.53
CA GLY A 272 0.92 11.87 7.45
C GLY A 272 2.22 11.12 7.17
N LEU A 273 2.15 9.84 6.77
CA LEU A 273 3.30 9.01 6.46
C LEU A 273 3.59 8.98 4.95
N CYS A 274 3.64 10.14 4.29
CA CYS A 274 3.91 10.25 2.85
C CYS A 274 5.23 9.55 2.44
N ARG A 275 6.30 9.70 3.25
CA ARG A 275 7.56 8.96 3.06
C ARG A 275 7.37 7.45 3.11
N GLY A 276 6.48 7.00 3.98
CA GLY A 276 6.13 5.59 4.11
C GLY A 276 5.36 5.07 2.90
N ALA A 277 4.35 5.81 2.44
CA ALA A 277 3.59 5.49 1.24
C ALA A 277 4.52 5.43 0.00
N ASN A 278 5.43 6.38 -0.15
CA ASN A 278 6.42 6.38 -1.23
C ASN A 278 7.35 5.15 -1.18
N THR A 279 7.78 4.77 0.03
CA THR A 279 8.62 3.58 0.25
C THR A 279 7.89 2.31 -0.17
N VAL A 280 6.61 2.17 0.20
CA VAL A 280 5.79 1.03 -0.19
C VAL A 280 5.64 0.99 -1.71
N LEU A 281 5.23 2.09 -2.35
CA LEU A 281 5.06 2.17 -3.80
C LEU A 281 6.35 1.78 -4.55
N ASN A 282 7.48 2.39 -4.20
CA ASN A 282 8.75 2.11 -4.87
C ASN A 282 9.15 0.63 -4.71
N SER A 283 9.04 0.07 -3.50
CA SER A 283 9.37 -1.34 -3.28
C SER A 283 8.41 -2.32 -3.98
N TYR A 284 7.14 -1.93 -4.15
CA TYR A 284 6.16 -2.67 -4.94
C TYR A 284 6.55 -2.68 -6.41
N LEU A 285 6.81 -1.50 -7.00
CA LEU A 285 7.19 -1.34 -8.40
C LEU A 285 8.54 -1.96 -8.75
N GLU A 286 9.53 -1.90 -7.85
CA GLU A 286 10.81 -2.61 -8.01
C GLU A 286 10.59 -4.13 -8.17
N THR A 287 9.53 -4.67 -7.56
CA THR A 287 9.21 -6.11 -7.55
C THR A 287 8.36 -6.53 -8.74
N CYS A 288 7.26 -5.82 -9.02
CA CYS A 288 6.29 -6.21 -10.06
C CYS A 288 6.54 -5.54 -11.42
N ARG A 289 7.14 -4.33 -11.44
CA ARG A 289 7.39 -3.50 -12.62
C ARG A 289 6.14 -3.16 -13.45
N ASP A 290 4.97 -3.24 -12.82
CA ASP A 290 3.70 -2.76 -13.38
C ASP A 290 3.64 -1.23 -13.28
N TYR A 291 4.38 -0.54 -14.14
CA TYR A 291 4.39 0.94 -14.17
C TYR A 291 3.09 1.50 -14.75
N ASP A 292 2.45 0.77 -15.66
CA ASP A 292 1.22 1.22 -16.33
C ASP A 292 0.08 1.43 -15.32
N GLY A 293 0.06 0.70 -14.20
CA GLY A 293 -0.93 0.88 -13.13
C GLY A 293 -0.91 2.25 -12.46
N LEU A 294 0.20 3.01 -12.58
CA LEU A 294 0.32 4.35 -12.01
C LEU A 294 -0.69 5.34 -12.58
N VAL A 295 -1.16 5.12 -13.82
CA VAL A 295 -2.12 6.04 -14.47
C VAL A 295 -3.48 6.03 -13.76
N GLY A 296 -3.87 4.91 -13.15
CA GLY A 296 -5.12 4.78 -12.39
C GLY A 296 -5.01 5.22 -10.93
N LEU A 297 -3.79 5.43 -10.42
CA LEU A 297 -3.55 5.66 -9.00
C LEU A 297 -4.29 6.89 -8.43
N PRO A 298 -4.38 8.05 -9.12
CA PRO A 298 -5.18 9.19 -8.66
C PRO A 298 -6.63 8.83 -8.32
N LEU A 299 -7.33 8.15 -9.24
CA LEU A 299 -8.70 7.70 -9.05
C LEU A 299 -8.79 6.66 -7.93
N PHE A 300 -7.88 5.70 -7.88
CA PHE A 300 -7.91 4.63 -6.88
C PHE A 300 -7.71 5.15 -5.46
N LEU A 301 -6.73 6.04 -5.25
CA LEU A 301 -6.52 6.71 -3.96
C LEU A 301 -7.77 7.51 -3.56
N SER A 302 -8.37 8.23 -4.51
CA SER A 302 -9.59 9.01 -4.29
C SER A 302 -10.76 8.15 -3.84
N CYS A 303 -11.04 7.05 -4.56
CA CYS A 303 -12.10 6.12 -4.20
C CYS A 303 -11.87 5.48 -2.82
N ARG A 304 -10.63 5.12 -2.47
CA ARG A 304 -10.30 4.55 -1.15
C ARG A 304 -10.46 5.59 -0.02
N ALA A 305 -10.06 6.82 -0.26
CA ALA A 305 -10.29 7.92 0.68
C ALA A 305 -11.79 8.20 0.87
N ALA A 306 -12.59 8.19 -0.21
CA ALA A 306 -14.04 8.33 -0.13
C ALA A 306 -14.69 7.19 0.69
N ILE A 307 -14.20 5.94 0.54
CA ILE A 307 -14.62 4.81 1.38
C ILE A 307 -14.34 5.09 2.86
N ARG A 308 -13.12 5.53 3.18
CA ARG A 308 -12.76 5.85 4.57
C ARG A 308 -13.56 7.01 5.14
N ALA A 309 -13.93 8.00 4.32
CA ALA A 309 -14.78 9.10 4.75
C ALA A 309 -16.12 8.60 5.28
N HIS A 310 -16.84 7.79 4.51
CA HIS A 310 -18.18 7.31 4.92
C HIS A 310 -18.13 6.18 5.95
N VAL A 311 -17.15 5.27 5.89
CA VAL A 311 -16.98 4.20 6.90
C VAL A 311 -16.66 4.80 8.27
N THR A 312 -15.82 5.84 8.34
CA THR A 312 -15.51 6.53 9.60
C THR A 312 -16.77 7.10 10.25
N MET A 313 -17.73 7.58 9.46
CA MET A 313 -19.03 8.05 9.96
C MET A 313 -19.97 6.91 10.34
N ALA A 314 -19.94 5.79 9.63
CA ALA A 314 -20.80 4.64 9.95
C ALA A 314 -20.36 3.92 11.24
N MET A 315 -19.08 3.99 11.58
CA MET A 315 -18.49 3.32 12.75
C MET A 315 -18.49 4.16 14.04
N THR A 316 -19.11 5.35 14.06
CA THR A 316 -19.21 6.16 15.29
C THR A 316 -20.04 5.46 16.35
N GLY A 317 -19.37 4.78 17.28
CA GLY A 317 -19.90 4.55 18.63
C GLY A 317 -19.98 5.87 19.40
N ALA A 318 -20.85 5.95 20.40
CA ALA A 318 -21.22 7.16 21.15
C ALA A 318 -20.08 7.92 21.86
N SER A 319 -18.81 7.53 21.70
CA SER A 319 -17.70 7.97 22.53
C SER A 319 -17.00 9.26 22.05
N ASP A 320 -17.03 9.59 20.75
CA ASP A 320 -16.55 10.89 20.23
C ASP A 320 -17.00 11.16 18.77
N PRO A 321 -18.23 11.70 18.58
CA PRO A 321 -18.75 12.04 17.26
C PRO A 321 -17.93 13.12 16.54
N ALA A 322 -17.48 14.15 17.26
CA ALA A 322 -16.80 15.30 16.68
C ALA A 322 -15.42 14.94 16.09
N SER A 323 -14.64 14.10 16.77
CA SER A 323 -13.37 13.61 16.20
C SER A 323 -13.59 12.77 14.95
N SER A 324 -14.68 12.01 14.87
CA SER A 324 -14.96 11.14 13.74
C SER A 324 -15.43 11.94 12.52
N GLU A 325 -16.27 12.95 12.72
CA GLU A 325 -16.63 13.92 11.68
C GLU A 325 -15.40 14.62 11.10
N LYS A 326 -14.51 15.12 11.97
CA LYS A 326 -13.27 15.78 11.52
C LYS A 326 -12.40 14.85 10.68
N ARG A 327 -12.26 13.58 11.07
CA ARG A 327 -11.51 12.58 10.29
C ARG A 327 -12.18 12.28 8.95
N ALA A 328 -13.50 12.11 8.96
CA ALA A 328 -14.28 11.84 7.75
C ALA A 328 -14.14 12.98 6.72
N ILE A 329 -14.26 14.24 7.17
CA ILE A 329 -14.01 15.43 6.32
C ILE A 329 -12.57 15.43 5.81
N GLY A 330 -11.61 15.07 6.65
CA GLY A 330 -10.21 14.94 6.26
C GLY A 330 -10.02 13.95 5.11
N PHE A 331 -10.66 12.78 5.16
CA PHE A 331 -10.63 11.80 4.07
C PHE A 331 -11.28 12.33 2.79
N LEU A 332 -12.43 13.00 2.87
CA LEU A 332 -13.08 13.61 1.69
C LEU A 332 -12.17 14.65 1.03
N LYS A 333 -11.45 15.44 1.83
CA LYS A 333 -10.47 16.41 1.32
C LYS A 333 -9.32 15.73 0.58
N HIS A 334 -8.75 14.65 1.12
CA HIS A 334 -7.73 13.87 0.42
C HIS A 334 -8.28 13.28 -0.87
N ALA A 335 -9.52 12.77 -0.86
CA ALA A 335 -10.16 12.22 -2.05
C ALA A 335 -10.24 13.25 -3.19
N LEU A 336 -10.59 14.50 -2.89
CA LEU A 336 -10.58 15.59 -3.87
C LEU A 336 -9.16 15.93 -4.34
N GLN A 337 -8.21 16.03 -3.41
CA GLN A 337 -6.81 16.37 -3.72
C GLN A 337 -6.14 15.36 -4.66
N TYR A 338 -6.43 14.06 -4.50
CA TYR A 338 -5.86 13.03 -5.37
C TYR A 338 -6.31 13.16 -6.83
N LEU A 339 -7.47 13.77 -7.09
CA LEU A 339 -8.00 13.97 -8.46
C LEU A 339 -7.43 15.21 -9.15
N GLU A 340 -6.61 16.00 -8.46
CA GLU A 340 -5.89 17.17 -8.97
C GLU A 340 -4.36 16.94 -8.92
N PRO A 341 -3.83 15.87 -9.56
CA PRO A 341 -2.41 15.58 -9.48
C PRO A 341 -1.58 16.70 -10.15
N PRO A 342 -0.45 17.11 -9.56
CA PRO A 342 0.46 18.05 -10.19
C PRO A 342 1.11 17.45 -11.44
N LYS A 343 1.61 18.30 -12.33
CA LYS A 343 2.35 17.85 -13.52
C LYS A 343 3.59 17.03 -13.13
N PRO A 344 3.90 15.94 -13.85
CA PRO A 344 5.08 15.12 -13.57
C PRO A 344 6.39 15.86 -13.83
N TRP A 345 7.42 15.45 -13.09
CA TRP A 345 8.77 15.97 -13.17
C TRP A 345 9.78 14.84 -13.32
N LEU A 346 10.69 14.96 -14.28
CA LEU A 346 11.90 14.14 -14.35
C LEU A 346 13.06 14.82 -13.64
N ILE A 347 13.56 14.20 -12.58
CA ILE A 347 14.74 14.63 -11.83
C ILE A 347 15.84 13.60 -12.03
N ALA A 348 17.06 14.03 -12.29
CA ALA A 348 18.23 13.16 -12.31
C ALA A 348 19.16 13.52 -11.14
N THR A 349 19.55 12.53 -10.34
CA THR A 349 20.59 12.69 -9.31
C THR A 349 21.87 12.02 -9.79
N GLY A 350 22.89 12.83 -10.07
CA GLY A 350 24.20 12.45 -10.59
C GLY A 350 25.33 12.72 -9.60
N GLY A 351 26.50 12.17 -9.87
CA GLY A 351 27.70 12.30 -9.02
C GLY A 351 28.42 10.97 -8.83
N VAL A 352 29.69 11.04 -8.44
CA VAL A 352 30.53 9.85 -8.23
C VAL A 352 30.03 8.98 -7.06
N SER A 353 30.58 7.78 -6.92
CA SER A 353 30.23 6.86 -5.83
C SER A 353 30.49 7.50 -4.46
N GLY A 354 29.63 7.20 -3.47
CA GLY A 354 29.77 7.76 -2.10
C GLY A 354 29.15 9.15 -1.89
N THR A 355 28.74 9.86 -2.95
CA THR A 355 28.18 11.23 -2.83
C THR A 355 26.78 11.30 -2.22
N GLY A 356 26.12 10.16 -1.93
CA GLY A 356 24.81 10.15 -1.27
C GLY A 356 23.60 10.30 -2.21
N LYS A 357 23.75 10.08 -3.52
CA LYS A 357 22.66 10.20 -4.52
C LYS A 357 21.38 9.45 -4.14
N SER A 358 21.50 8.17 -3.79
CA SER A 358 20.34 7.37 -3.37
C SER A 358 19.71 7.84 -2.05
N THR A 359 20.48 8.52 -1.18
CA THR A 359 19.93 9.14 0.03
C THR A 359 19.12 10.36 -0.33
N LEU A 360 19.66 11.24 -1.19
CA LEU A 360 18.94 12.41 -1.69
C LEU A 360 17.66 12.00 -2.44
N ALA A 361 17.76 11.04 -3.36
CA ALA A 361 16.62 10.54 -4.13
C ALA A 361 15.48 10.04 -3.23
N ARG A 362 15.79 9.26 -2.18
CA ARG A 362 14.79 8.78 -1.21
C ARG A 362 14.19 9.88 -0.34
N ASN A 363 14.94 10.95 -0.07
CA ASN A 363 14.43 12.10 0.67
C ASN A 363 13.56 13.02 -0.18
N LEU A 364 13.85 13.13 -1.48
CA LEU A 364 13.09 13.94 -2.43
C LEU A 364 11.84 13.23 -2.95
N ALA A 365 11.90 11.91 -3.21
CA ALA A 365 10.79 11.19 -3.86
C ALA A 365 9.41 11.44 -3.23
N PRO A 366 9.24 11.41 -1.89
CA PRO A 366 7.93 11.56 -1.26
C PRO A 366 7.25 12.93 -1.42
N ILE A 367 8.00 13.94 -1.87
CA ILE A 367 7.53 15.33 -1.96
C ILE A 367 7.51 15.87 -3.41
N ILE A 368 7.73 15.00 -4.39
CA ILE A 368 7.75 15.36 -5.81
C ILE A 368 6.63 14.66 -6.56
N GLY A 369 5.80 15.43 -7.26
CA GLY A 369 4.73 14.90 -8.12
C GLY A 369 3.48 14.48 -7.36
N ALA A 370 2.65 13.67 -8.02
CA ALA A 370 1.42 13.13 -7.46
C ALA A 370 1.69 12.16 -6.30
N THR A 371 0.80 12.12 -5.31
CA THR A 371 0.88 11.16 -4.19
C THR A 371 1.03 9.72 -4.71
N PRO A 372 1.89 8.88 -4.10
CA PRO A 372 2.71 9.12 -2.90
C PRO A 372 4.10 9.71 -3.20
N GLY A 373 4.26 10.41 -4.31
CA GLY A 373 5.50 11.01 -4.75
C GLY A 373 6.27 10.14 -5.75
N ALA A 374 7.36 10.66 -6.29
CA ALA A 374 8.07 10.13 -7.43
C ALA A 374 8.55 8.66 -7.28
N VAL A 375 8.63 7.99 -8.42
CA VAL A 375 9.27 6.67 -8.56
C VAL A 375 10.77 6.86 -8.76
N ILE A 376 11.57 6.09 -8.03
CA ILE A 376 13.03 6.13 -8.09
C ILE A 376 13.54 5.00 -8.97
N LEU A 377 14.24 5.33 -10.04
CA LEU A 377 14.94 4.38 -10.89
C LEU A 377 16.42 4.40 -10.56
N ARG A 378 16.92 3.34 -9.91
CA ARG A 378 18.31 3.24 -9.44
C ARG A 378 19.13 2.39 -10.41
N SER A 379 20.21 2.94 -10.95
CA SER A 379 21.09 2.21 -11.88
C SER A 379 21.65 0.92 -11.27
N ASP A 380 22.05 0.95 -10.00
CA ASP A 380 22.58 -0.23 -9.31
C ASP A 380 21.52 -1.34 -9.19
N VAL A 381 20.27 -1.02 -8.85
CA VAL A 381 19.18 -2.00 -8.78
C VAL A 381 18.87 -2.58 -10.15
N ILE A 382 18.77 -1.72 -11.17
CA ILE A 382 18.53 -2.14 -12.55
C ILE A 382 19.69 -3.00 -13.08
N ARG A 383 20.93 -2.70 -12.70
CA ARG A 383 22.10 -3.49 -13.07
C ARG A 383 22.04 -4.91 -12.50
N LYS A 384 21.69 -5.06 -11.21
CA LYS A 384 21.49 -6.37 -10.55
C LYS A 384 20.38 -7.16 -11.22
N GLU A 385 19.28 -6.47 -11.52
CA GLU A 385 18.16 -7.05 -12.23
C GLU A 385 18.56 -7.59 -13.60
N LEU A 386 19.21 -6.78 -14.44
CA LEU A 386 19.59 -7.19 -15.81
C LEU A 386 20.60 -8.35 -15.78
N TRP A 387 21.33 -8.49 -14.68
CA TRP A 387 22.23 -9.62 -14.44
C TRP A 387 21.52 -10.87 -13.86
N GLY A 388 20.29 -10.73 -13.37
CA GLY A 388 19.52 -11.84 -12.81
C GLY A 388 19.88 -12.22 -11.36
N VAL A 389 20.40 -11.28 -10.56
CA VAL A 389 20.76 -11.53 -9.15
C VAL A 389 19.96 -10.67 -8.18
N ALA A 390 19.91 -11.07 -6.91
CA ALA A 390 19.27 -10.28 -5.86
C ALA A 390 19.99 -8.94 -5.64
N GLU A 391 19.25 -7.92 -5.19
CA GLU A 391 19.73 -6.53 -5.05
C GLU A 391 21.08 -6.40 -4.34
N THR A 392 21.32 -7.17 -3.27
CA THR A 392 22.54 -7.09 -2.45
C THR A 392 23.65 -8.05 -2.88
N THR A 393 23.49 -8.76 -4.00
CA THR A 393 24.48 -9.75 -4.48
C THR A 393 25.56 -9.05 -5.27
N ALA A 394 26.82 -9.11 -4.85
CA ALA A 394 27.94 -8.49 -5.57
C ALA A 394 28.03 -8.98 -7.03
N LEU A 395 28.25 -8.05 -7.97
CA LEU A 395 28.36 -8.36 -9.39
C LEU A 395 29.83 -8.53 -9.82
N PRO A 396 30.09 -9.36 -10.85
CA PRO A 396 31.40 -9.46 -11.46
C PRO A 396 31.73 -8.20 -12.29
N ALA A 397 33.02 -8.00 -12.61
CA ALA A 397 33.49 -6.88 -13.44
C ALA A 397 32.81 -6.80 -14.82
N ALA A 398 32.36 -7.94 -15.37
CA ALA A 398 31.62 -8.01 -16.63
C ALA A 398 30.28 -7.25 -16.60
N ALA A 399 29.69 -7.04 -15.41
CA ALA A 399 28.49 -6.22 -15.24
C ALA A 399 28.76 -4.72 -15.30
N TYR A 400 30.03 -4.29 -15.40
CA TYR A 400 30.46 -2.89 -15.41
C TYR A 400 31.17 -2.49 -16.71
N THR A 401 31.06 -3.30 -17.76
CA THR A 401 31.54 -2.91 -19.10
C THR A 401 30.75 -1.70 -19.63
N PRO A 402 31.32 -0.92 -20.58
CA PRO A 402 30.60 0.16 -21.24
C PRO A 402 29.28 -0.31 -21.86
N SER A 403 29.30 -1.40 -22.63
CA SER A 403 28.10 -1.94 -23.31
C SER A 403 26.99 -2.38 -22.35
N PHE A 404 27.35 -2.98 -21.21
CA PHE A 404 26.35 -3.32 -20.20
C PHE A 404 25.81 -2.07 -19.49
N SER A 405 26.68 -1.10 -19.21
CA SER A 405 26.25 0.18 -18.63
C SER A 405 25.31 0.94 -19.56
N ASP A 406 25.57 0.96 -20.87
CA ASP A 406 24.66 1.54 -21.88
C ASP A 406 23.28 0.86 -21.84
N SER A 407 23.25 -0.46 -21.65
CA SER A 407 22.00 -1.21 -21.50
C SER A 407 21.23 -0.78 -20.24
N VAL A 408 21.92 -0.59 -19.11
CA VAL A 408 21.32 -0.08 -17.86
C VAL A 408 20.74 1.32 -18.05
N PHE A 409 21.48 2.25 -18.64
CA PHE A 409 21.01 3.63 -18.85
C PHE A 409 19.85 3.71 -19.84
N ARG A 410 19.87 2.89 -20.89
CA ARG A 410 18.72 2.74 -21.78
C ARG A 410 17.49 2.21 -21.03
N THR A 411 17.65 1.20 -20.17
CA THR A 411 16.53 0.68 -19.37
C THR A 411 15.97 1.75 -18.43
N ILE A 412 16.83 2.57 -17.80
CA ILE A 412 16.38 3.72 -17.00
C ILE A 412 15.54 4.68 -17.87
N ALA A 413 16.04 5.06 -19.04
CA ALA A 413 15.36 5.98 -19.94
C ALA A 413 13.99 5.45 -20.40
N THR A 414 13.94 4.18 -20.81
CA THR A 414 12.69 3.51 -21.22
C THR A 414 11.67 3.47 -20.09
N ARG A 415 12.09 3.13 -18.87
CA ARG A 415 11.19 3.11 -17.70
C ARG A 415 10.75 4.50 -17.28
N ALA A 416 11.66 5.47 -17.29
CA ALA A 416 11.34 6.85 -16.99
C ALA A 416 10.27 7.37 -17.95
N GLU A 417 10.43 7.10 -19.24
CA GLU A 417 9.45 7.49 -20.27
C GLU A 417 8.09 6.83 -20.05
N ALA A 418 8.05 5.53 -19.71
CA ALA A 418 6.80 4.82 -19.41
C ALA A 418 6.09 5.44 -18.19
N ILE A 419 6.81 5.70 -17.09
CA ILE A 419 6.25 6.28 -15.86
C ILE A 419 5.78 7.73 -16.08
N LEU A 420 6.57 8.55 -16.79
CA LEU A 420 6.19 9.95 -17.04
C LEU A 420 4.91 10.05 -17.89
N ARG A 421 4.71 9.11 -18.82
CA ARG A 421 3.47 9.01 -19.62
C ARG A 421 2.23 8.70 -18.79
N THR A 422 2.37 8.08 -17.61
CA THR A 422 1.24 7.87 -16.70
C THR A 422 0.91 9.12 -15.88
N GLY A 423 1.61 10.24 -16.10
CA GLY A 423 1.46 11.45 -15.29
C GLY A 423 2.24 11.42 -13.97
N HIS A 424 3.12 10.43 -13.76
CA HIS A 424 3.83 10.26 -12.50
C HIS A 424 5.29 10.73 -12.58
N SER A 425 5.80 11.33 -11.50
CA SER A 425 7.18 11.86 -11.47
C SER A 425 8.22 10.76 -11.32
N VAL A 426 9.44 11.03 -11.81
CA VAL A 426 10.56 10.09 -11.78
C VAL A 426 11.82 10.75 -11.23
N ILE A 427 12.52 10.06 -10.34
CA ILE A 427 13.90 10.36 -9.96
C ILE A 427 14.81 9.27 -10.53
N ALA A 428 15.65 9.64 -11.50
CA ALA A 428 16.66 8.76 -12.07
C ALA A 428 17.97 8.92 -11.27
N ASP A 429 18.37 7.86 -10.56
CA ASP A 429 19.52 7.83 -9.65
C ASP A 429 20.65 6.99 -10.24
N ALA A 430 21.70 7.66 -10.75
CA ALA A 430 22.86 7.01 -11.36
C ALA A 430 24.09 7.94 -11.30
N VAL A 431 25.24 7.48 -11.81
CA VAL A 431 26.45 8.32 -11.84
C VAL A 431 26.33 9.49 -12.81
N TYR A 432 25.72 9.27 -13.99
CA TYR A 432 25.54 10.26 -15.07
C TYR A 432 26.83 11.00 -15.46
N GLY A 433 27.93 10.25 -15.55
CA GLY A 433 29.26 10.79 -15.82
C GLY A 433 29.46 11.19 -17.29
N GLN A 434 28.77 10.52 -18.21
CA GLN A 434 28.92 10.76 -19.65
C GLN A 434 27.86 11.73 -20.20
N LEU A 435 28.20 12.49 -21.25
CA LEU A 435 27.27 13.43 -21.87
C LEU A 435 26.03 12.74 -22.45
N GLY A 436 26.23 11.64 -23.20
CA GLY A 436 25.13 10.89 -23.80
C GLY A 436 24.12 10.34 -22.78
N GLU A 437 24.58 9.91 -21.60
CA GLU A 437 23.69 9.44 -20.52
C GLU A 437 22.72 10.56 -20.06
N ARG A 438 23.21 11.81 -20.03
CA ARG A 438 22.42 12.98 -19.61
C ARG A 438 21.48 13.47 -20.71
N GLU A 439 21.95 13.50 -21.96
CA GLU A 439 21.16 13.91 -23.13
C GLU A 439 19.98 12.96 -23.39
N VAL A 440 20.16 11.66 -23.11
CA VAL A 440 19.08 10.67 -23.21
C VAL A 440 17.92 11.01 -22.27
N LEU A 441 18.18 11.40 -21.02
CA LEU A 441 17.12 11.81 -20.08
C LEU A 441 16.47 13.13 -20.47
N GLN A 442 17.24 14.10 -20.95
CA GLN A 442 16.68 15.35 -21.48
C GLN A 442 15.75 15.08 -22.66
N SER A 443 16.13 14.15 -23.53
CA SER A 443 15.30 13.72 -24.66
C SER A 443 14.03 13.01 -24.20
N VAL A 444 14.09 12.19 -23.14
CA VAL A 444 12.89 11.61 -22.52
C VAL A 444 11.95 12.72 -22.05
N ALA A 445 12.46 13.68 -21.26
CA ALA A 445 11.65 14.79 -20.76
C ALA A 445 11.01 15.62 -21.88
N ALA A 446 11.74 15.87 -22.98
CA ALA A 446 11.21 16.57 -24.13
C ALA A 446 10.07 15.78 -24.81
N ARG A 447 10.24 14.46 -25.03
CA ARG A 447 9.21 13.59 -25.63
C ARG A 447 7.95 13.47 -24.77
N THR A 448 8.10 13.48 -23.44
CA THR A 448 6.99 13.40 -22.49
C THR A 448 6.45 14.78 -22.08
N GLN A 449 7.01 15.86 -22.61
CA GLN A 449 6.66 17.25 -22.28
C GLN A 449 6.70 17.55 -20.77
N THR A 450 7.67 16.94 -20.08
CA THR A 450 7.83 17.08 -18.63
C THR A 450 9.03 17.95 -18.29
N ALA A 451 8.97 18.65 -17.16
CA ALA A 451 10.13 19.41 -16.68
C ALA A 451 11.32 18.47 -16.41
N PHE A 452 12.54 18.98 -16.66
CA PHE A 452 13.79 18.27 -16.36
C PHE A 452 14.70 19.06 -15.42
N THR A 453 15.19 18.41 -14.38
CA THR A 453 16.22 18.95 -13.49
C THR A 453 17.32 17.93 -13.23
N GLY A 454 18.54 18.25 -13.63
CA GLY A 454 19.74 17.53 -13.20
C GLY A 454 20.31 18.13 -11.91
N LEU A 455 20.59 17.28 -10.94
CA LEU A 455 21.25 17.58 -9.67
C LEU A 455 22.56 16.81 -9.61
N TRP A 456 23.68 17.49 -9.41
CA TRP A 456 25.01 16.88 -9.33
C TRP A 456 25.55 16.99 -7.91
N LEU A 457 25.81 15.86 -7.25
CA LEU A 457 26.26 15.82 -5.86
C LEU A 457 27.79 15.77 -5.79
N GLU A 458 28.36 16.61 -4.93
CA GLU A 458 29.80 16.70 -4.69
C GLU A 458 30.11 16.68 -3.20
N ALA A 459 31.20 16.01 -2.81
CA ALA A 459 31.73 16.05 -1.45
C ALA A 459 33.26 15.83 -1.49
N PRO A 460 33.99 16.22 -0.42
CA PRO A 460 35.42 15.94 -0.30
C PRO A 460 35.74 14.45 -0.42
N VAL A 461 36.86 14.11 -1.07
CA VAL A 461 37.25 12.73 -1.39
C VAL A 461 37.32 11.86 -0.14
N GLU A 462 37.85 12.39 0.95
CA GLU A 462 38.00 11.68 2.23
C GLU A 462 36.63 11.29 2.82
N THR A 463 35.59 12.10 2.57
CA THR A 463 34.21 11.80 2.98
C THR A 463 33.64 10.68 2.11
N LEU A 464 33.92 10.69 0.82
CA LEU A 464 33.44 9.68 -0.13
C LEU A 464 34.05 8.30 0.18
N GLU A 465 35.36 8.24 0.42
CA GLU A 465 36.09 7.02 0.82
C GLU A 465 35.48 6.41 2.08
N LYS A 466 35.38 7.20 3.15
CA LYS A 466 34.78 6.76 4.43
C LYS A 466 33.36 6.23 4.27
N ARG A 467 32.54 6.85 3.40
CA ARG A 467 31.18 6.41 3.13
C ARG A 467 31.13 5.08 2.37
N ILE A 468 32.08 4.85 1.46
CA ILE A 468 32.19 3.60 0.72
C ILE A 468 32.66 2.47 1.64
N GLU A 469 33.64 2.72 2.51
CA GLU A 469 34.18 1.71 3.43
C GLU A 469 33.16 1.27 4.49
N ASN A 470 32.36 2.19 5.01
CA ASN A 470 31.36 1.89 6.06
C ASN A 470 30.05 1.30 5.52
N ARG A 471 29.93 1.13 4.20
CA ARG A 471 28.72 0.66 3.52
C ARG A 471 28.49 -0.83 3.79
N LYS A 472 27.27 -1.18 4.22
CA LYS A 472 26.84 -2.58 4.42
C LYS A 472 25.44 -2.80 3.88
N GLY A 473 25.21 -3.91 3.19
CA GLY A 473 23.89 -4.38 2.78
C GLY A 473 23.13 -3.47 1.81
N ASP A 474 23.83 -2.86 0.84
CA ASP A 474 23.22 -2.05 -0.21
C ASP A 474 23.39 -2.68 -1.61
N ALA A 475 22.87 -2.01 -2.64
CA ALA A 475 22.88 -2.51 -4.02
C ALA A 475 24.17 -2.20 -4.79
N SER A 476 25.07 -1.40 -4.22
CA SER A 476 26.09 -0.67 -4.98
C SER A 476 27.47 -1.29 -4.75
N ASP A 477 28.06 -1.90 -5.79
CA ASP A 477 29.37 -2.59 -5.68
C ASP A 477 30.58 -1.64 -5.79
N ALA A 478 30.37 -0.34 -5.64
CA ALA A 478 31.44 0.63 -5.78
C ALA A 478 32.46 0.48 -4.64
N THR A 479 33.73 0.29 -5.00
CA THR A 479 34.87 0.28 -4.07
C THR A 479 35.60 1.63 -4.09
N VAL A 480 36.51 1.85 -3.14
CA VAL A 480 37.39 3.03 -3.14
C VAL A 480 38.19 3.15 -4.45
N ALA A 481 38.66 2.03 -5.00
CA ALA A 481 39.33 2.01 -6.31
C ALA A 481 38.41 2.46 -7.46
N VAL A 482 37.12 2.11 -7.42
CA VAL A 482 36.13 2.59 -8.40
C VAL A 482 35.91 4.10 -8.25
N LEU A 483 35.84 4.61 -7.02
CA LEU A 483 35.72 6.05 -6.75
C LEU A 483 36.90 6.83 -7.37
N HIS A 484 38.15 6.43 -7.12
CA HIS A 484 39.30 7.15 -7.68
C HIS A 484 39.29 7.17 -9.20
N ARG A 485 38.97 6.05 -9.85
CA ARG A 485 38.81 6.00 -11.31
C ARG A 485 37.72 6.96 -11.81
N GLN A 486 36.62 7.09 -11.07
CA GLN A 486 35.56 8.04 -11.42
C GLN A 486 36.03 9.48 -11.29
N LEU A 487 36.76 9.83 -10.22
CA LEU A 487 37.30 11.18 -10.02
C LEU A 487 38.30 11.60 -11.12
N GLU A 488 39.04 10.64 -11.69
CA GLU A 488 39.96 10.89 -12.81
C GLU A 488 39.25 11.13 -14.15
N THR A 489 38.07 10.54 -14.34
CA THR A 489 37.41 10.45 -15.66
C THR A 489 36.12 11.25 -15.78
N ILE A 490 35.49 11.62 -14.66
CA ILE A 490 34.19 12.27 -14.62
C ILE A 490 34.34 13.70 -14.13
N VAL A 491 33.88 14.63 -14.96
CA VAL A 491 33.79 16.06 -14.63
C VAL A 491 32.33 16.43 -14.39
N ALA A 492 32.10 17.27 -13.39
CA ALA A 492 30.78 17.79 -13.08
C ALA A 492 30.15 18.50 -14.29
N PRO A 493 28.91 18.15 -14.67
CA PRO A 493 28.23 18.79 -15.80
C PRO A 493 27.83 20.22 -15.44
N GLN A 494 28.31 21.19 -16.22
CA GLN A 494 28.01 22.63 -16.04
C GLN A 494 26.52 22.97 -16.13
N THR A 495 25.72 22.10 -16.75
CA THR A 495 24.27 22.30 -16.96
C THR A 495 23.41 21.82 -15.79
N TRP A 496 24.00 21.14 -14.79
CA TRP A 496 23.27 20.61 -13.65
C TRP A 496 23.55 21.44 -12.40
N ALA A 497 22.58 21.50 -11.50
CA ALA A 497 22.77 22.24 -10.25
C ALA A 497 23.64 21.43 -9.30
N ILE A 498 24.70 22.05 -8.79
CA ILE A 498 25.59 21.44 -7.80
C ILE A 498 24.89 21.39 -6.44
N ILE A 499 24.93 20.24 -5.78
CA ILE A 499 24.45 19.99 -4.42
C ILE A 499 25.63 19.57 -3.56
N ALA A 500 25.92 20.35 -2.52
CA ALA A 500 26.97 20.02 -1.57
C ALA A 500 26.49 18.85 -0.69
N ALA A 501 27.23 17.74 -0.75
CA ALA A 501 26.88 16.47 -0.12
C ALA A 501 27.80 16.10 1.06
N ASP A 502 28.59 17.05 1.54
CA ASP A 502 29.33 17.02 2.81
C ASP A 502 28.48 17.42 4.03
N THR A 503 27.22 17.81 3.80
CA THR A 503 26.22 18.11 4.83
C THR A 503 25.39 16.87 5.19
N ASP A 504 24.49 17.02 6.18
CA ASP A 504 23.52 15.97 6.50
C ASP A 504 22.45 15.80 5.40
N ALA A 505 21.68 14.72 5.53
CA ALA A 505 20.70 14.32 4.52
C ALA A 505 19.49 15.27 4.41
N GLU A 506 19.20 16.05 5.44
CA GLU A 506 18.10 17.03 5.45
C GLU A 506 18.53 18.30 4.73
N GLU A 507 19.73 18.80 5.00
CA GLU A 507 20.26 19.99 4.32
C GLU A 507 20.51 19.71 2.83
N MET A 508 21.00 18.52 2.46
CA MET A 508 21.08 18.12 1.04
C MET A 508 19.72 18.18 0.34
N ALA A 509 18.67 17.67 1.00
CA ALA A 509 17.31 17.71 0.45
C ALA A 509 16.78 19.15 0.36
N ALA A 510 17.05 19.99 1.36
CA ALA A 510 16.67 21.40 1.36
C ALA A 510 17.36 22.18 0.23
N GLN A 511 18.65 21.95 -0.02
CA GLN A 511 19.38 22.52 -1.16
C GLN A 511 18.72 22.15 -2.49
N ALA A 512 18.45 20.86 -2.69
CA ALA A 512 17.81 20.37 -3.90
C ALA A 512 16.41 20.96 -4.09
N LEU A 513 15.62 21.09 -3.01
CA LEU A 513 14.30 21.73 -3.08
C LEU A 513 14.38 23.20 -3.47
N ARG A 514 15.36 23.97 -2.96
CA ARG A 514 15.57 25.36 -3.39
C ARG A 514 15.83 25.46 -4.89
N VAL A 515 16.59 24.53 -5.47
CA VAL A 515 16.82 24.45 -6.92
C VAL A 515 15.52 24.15 -7.67
N LEU A 516 14.76 23.17 -7.19
CA LEU A 516 13.50 22.76 -7.80
C LEU A 516 12.47 23.90 -7.74
N SER A 517 12.23 24.51 -6.59
CA SER A 517 11.25 25.59 -6.43
C SER A 517 11.52 26.80 -7.35
N ARG A 518 12.79 27.18 -7.55
CA ARG A 518 13.16 28.25 -8.50
C ARG A 518 12.76 27.91 -9.93
N LYS A 519 12.92 26.65 -10.35
CA LYS A 519 12.53 26.20 -11.70
C LYS A 519 11.02 26.07 -11.87
N CYS A 520 10.26 25.76 -10.82
CA CYS A 520 8.79 25.83 -10.87
C CYS A 520 8.30 27.25 -11.17
N GLN A 521 8.91 28.27 -10.56
CA GLN A 521 8.52 29.68 -10.77
C GLN A 521 8.87 30.23 -12.15
N VAL A 522 9.85 29.64 -12.84
CA VAL A 522 10.27 30.05 -14.20
C VAL A 522 9.41 29.37 -15.29
N ASN A 523 8.77 28.25 -14.96
CA ASN A 523 7.95 27.45 -15.89
C ASN A 523 6.43 27.59 -15.66
N ALA A 524 6.00 28.43 -14.73
CA ALA A 524 4.60 28.82 -14.47
C ALA A 524 4.37 30.20 -15.07
#